data_AF-A0A0F9CH10-F1
#
_entry.id   AF-A0A0F9CH10-F1
#
_cell.length_a   1.000
_cell.length_b   1.000
_cell.length_c   1.000
_cell.angle_alpha   90.00
_cell.angle_beta   90.00
_cell.angle_gamma   90.00
#
_symmetry.space_group_name_H-M   'P 1'
#
loop_
_entity.id
_entity.type
_entity.pdbx_description
1 polymer ?
#
loop_
_entity_poly.entity_id
_entity_poly.type
_entity_poly.pdbx_seq_one_letter_code
_entity_poly.pdbx_strand_id
1 'polypeptide(L)' 'MKIAVLGATGMLGSMLVDYLSEFYNIVATSRSNTLIPINNVEDRQFDAIKSEDSQLKKVTKDCDWIINAIGSIPQGQ' A
#
# COMPACT_ATOMS: atom_id res chain seq x y z
N MET A 1 -4.63 -13.32 -8.35
CA MET A 1 -5.05 -11.91 -8.40
C MET A 1 -4.09 -11.10 -7.56
N LYS A 2 -3.62 -9.96 -8.06
CA LYS A 2 -2.67 -9.08 -7.37
C LYS A 2 -3.35 -7.75 -7.02
N ILE A 3 -3.31 -7.36 -5.75
CA ILE A 3 -4.01 -6.18 -5.25
C ILE A 3 -3.00 -5.18 -4.68
N ALA A 4 -3.03 -3.94 -5.16
CA ALA A 4 -2.26 -2.86 -4.56
C ALA A 4 -3.05 -2.20 -3.42
N VAL A 5 -2.45 -2.06 -2.24
CA VAL A 5 -2.99 -1.29 -1.12
C VAL A 5 -2.12 -0.06 -0.89
N LEU A 6 -2.65 1.10 -1.28
CA LEU A 6 -2.00 2.39 -1.04
C LEU A 6 -2.25 2.85 0.40
N GLY A 7 -1.21 3.31 1.09
CA GLY A 7 -1.33 3.69 2.52
C GLY A 7 -1.34 2.48 3.47
N ALA A 8 -0.64 1.41 3.13
CA ALA A 8 -0.64 0.13 3.86
C ALA A 8 -0.18 0.21 5.32
N THR A 9 0.53 1.27 5.73
CA THR A 9 0.98 1.44 7.12
C THR A 9 -0.05 2.14 8.02
N GLY A 10 -1.13 2.69 7.45
CA GLY A 10 -2.23 3.28 8.23
C GLY A 10 -3.15 2.20 8.80
N MET A 11 -3.95 2.53 9.82
CA MET A 11 -4.82 1.57 10.52
C MET A 11 -5.69 0.73 9.58
N LEU A 12 -6.40 1.36 8.63
CA LEU A 12 -7.23 0.65 7.66
C LEU A 12 -6.37 -0.16 6.66
N GLY A 13 -5.31 0.45 6.15
CA GLY A 13 -4.41 -0.18 5.20
C GLY A 13 -3.77 -1.44 5.76
N SER A 14 -3.33 -1.42 7.02
CA SER A 14 -2.68 -2.57 7.66
C SER A 14 -3.67 -3.71 7.89
N MET A 15 -4.90 -3.42 8.31
CA MET A 15 -5.96 -4.43 8.46
C MET A 15 -6.33 -5.07 7.11
N LEU A 16 -6.38 -4.27 6.05
CA LEU A 16 -6.64 -4.78 4.70
C LEU A 16 -5.50 -5.66 4.19
N VAL A 17 -4.25 -5.26 4.39
CA VAL A 17 -3.09 -6.07 4.02
C VAL A 17 -3.11 -7.39 4.78
N ASP A 18 -3.31 -7.37 6.09
CA ASP A 18 -3.37 -8.55 6.95
C ASP A 18 -4.44 -9.54 6.45
N TYR A 19 -5.70 -9.09 6.37
CA TYR A 19 -6.81 -9.94 5.94
C TYR A 19 -6.70 -10.42 4.49
N LEU A 20 -6.34 -9.54 3.54
CA LEU A 20 -6.32 -9.91 2.12
C LEU A 20 -5.12 -10.79 1.75
N SER A 21 -4.03 -10.74 2.52
CA SER A 21 -2.83 -11.56 2.28
C SER A 21 -3.07 -13.08 2.46
N GLU A 22 -4.13 -13.45 3.18
CA GLU A 22 -4.57 -14.84 3.31
C GLU A 22 -5.13 -15.41 1.99
N PHE A 23 -5.62 -14.54 1.09
CA PHE A 23 -6.37 -14.95 -0.11
C PHE A 23 -5.72 -14.50 -1.42
N TYR A 24 -4.89 -13.46 -1.39
CA TYR A 24 -4.36 -12.80 -2.58
C TYR A 24 -2.88 -12.41 -2.45
N ASN A 25 -2.24 -12.13 -3.58
CA ASN A 25 -0.91 -11.52 -3.60
C ASN A 25 -1.05 -10.01 -3.43
N ILE A 26 -0.46 -9.45 -2.38
CA ILE A 26 -0.61 -8.04 -2.02
C ILE A 26 0.63 -7.26 -2.40
N VAL A 27 0.41 -6.10 -3.01
CA VAL A 27 1.41 -5.03 -3.13
C VAL A 27 1.04 -3.97 -2.12
N ALA A 28 1.74 -3.95 -0.99
CA ALA A 28 1.52 -2.97 0.05
C ALA A 28 2.46 -1.79 -0.17
N THR A 29 1.97 -0.54 -0.07
CA THR A 29 2.85 0.62 -0.23
C THR A 29 3.15 1.34 1.07
N SER A 30 4.42 1.64 1.31
CA SER A 30 4.89 2.43 2.45
C SER A 30 5.83 3.56 2.01
N ARG A 31 6.03 4.58 2.85
CA ARG A 31 6.92 5.71 2.51
C ARG A 31 8.40 5.36 2.54
N SER A 32 8.78 4.34 3.30
CA SER A 32 10.19 4.05 3.63
C SER A 32 10.51 2.55 3.68
N ASN A 33 9.72 1.71 2.99
CA ASN A 33 9.85 0.24 3.01
C ASN A 33 9.93 -0.33 4.44
N THR A 34 8.99 0.07 5.29
CA THR A 34 8.98 -0.26 6.72
C THR A 34 8.04 -1.42 7.06
N LEU A 35 7.41 -2.06 6.07
CA LEU A 35 6.50 -3.15 6.36
C LEU A 35 7.32 -4.37 6.78
N ILE A 36 6.88 -5.01 7.86
CA ILE A 36 7.41 -6.29 8.30
C ILE A 36 7.12 -7.30 7.18
N PRO A 37 8.07 -8.17 6.80
CA PRO A 37 7.82 -9.20 5.80
C PRO A 37 6.68 -10.12 6.23
N ILE A 38 5.62 -10.16 5.42
CA ILE A 38 4.48 -11.06 5.57
C ILE A 38 4.42 -11.94 4.32
N ASN A 39 4.02 -13.21 4.46
CA ASN A 39 3.84 -14.08 3.30
C ASN A 39 2.84 -13.46 2.33
N ASN A 40 3.11 -13.60 1.02
CA ASN A 40 2.28 -13.05 -0.06
C ASN A 40 2.15 -11.52 -0.08
N VAL A 41 3.03 -10.78 0.60
CA VAL A 41 3.07 -9.31 0.58
C VAL A 41 4.39 -8.80 0.01
N GLU A 42 4.31 -8.00 -1.05
CA GLU A 42 5.41 -7.23 -1.63
C GLU A 42 5.31 -5.77 -1.15
N ASP A 43 6.34 -5.24 -0.48
CA ASP A 43 6.40 -3.82 -0.12
C ASP A 43 6.97 -3.00 -1.29
N ARG A 44 6.23 -1.96 -1.71
CA ARG A 44 6.68 -1.00 -2.71
C ARG A 44 6.67 0.41 -2.15
N GLN A 45 7.78 1.11 -2.28
CA GLN A 45 7.88 2.48 -1.80
C GLN A 45 6.93 3.42 -2.57
N PHE A 46 6.08 4.15 -1.85
CA PHE A 46 5.23 5.19 -2.41
C PHE A 46 4.96 6.27 -1.36
N ASP A 47 5.17 7.53 -1.73
CA ASP A 47 4.81 8.69 -0.91
C ASP A 47 3.75 9.51 -1.65
N ALA A 48 2.49 9.42 -1.21
CA ALA A 48 1.38 10.08 -1.87
C ALA A 48 1.50 11.61 -2.01
N ILE A 49 2.38 12.26 -1.22
CA ILE A 49 2.60 13.71 -1.26
C ILE A 49 3.76 14.08 -2.20
N LYS A 50 4.80 13.23 -2.25
CA LYS A 50 6.06 13.54 -2.94
C LYS A 50 6.24 12.80 -4.27
N SER A 51 5.51 11.71 -4.47
CA SER A 51 5.60 10.86 -5.65
C SER A 51 4.90 11.50 -6.85
N GLU A 52 5.53 11.39 -8.02
CA GLU A 52 4.91 11.73 -9.31
C GLU A 52 3.99 10.59 -9.80
N ASP A 53 3.10 10.89 -10.74
CA ASP A 53 2.24 9.90 -11.42
C ASP A 53 3.03 8.72 -12.00
N SER A 54 4.26 8.96 -12.44
CA SER A 54 5.16 7.93 -12.95
C SER A 54 5.49 6.86 -11.89
N GLN A 55 5.58 7.26 -10.62
CA GLN A 55 5.79 6.34 -9.51
C GLN A 55 4.51 5.59 -9.16
N LEU A 56 3.35 6.25 -9.20
CA LEU A 56 2.06 5.57 -9.01
C LEU A 56 1.88 4.43 -10.02
N LYS A 57 2.15 4.70 -11.30
CA LYS A 57 2.11 3.68 -12.37
C LYS A 57 3.07 2.51 -12.11
N LYS A 58 4.25 2.78 -11.54
CA LYS A 58 5.22 1.73 -11.19
C LYS A 58 4.72 0.88 -10.03
N VAL A 59 4.20 1.48 -8.96
CA VAL A 59 3.79 0.72 -7.77
C VAL A 59 2.50 -0.07 -8.01
N THR A 60 1.63 0.39 -8.90
CA THR A 60 0.41 -0.33 -9.28
C THR A 60 0.60 -1.25 -10.49
N LYS A 61 1.82 -1.36 -11.01
CA LYS A 61 2.10 -2.20 -12.18
C LYS A 61 1.76 -3.66 -11.86
N ASP A 62 1.10 -4.31 -12.82
CA ASP A 62 0.70 -5.73 -12.77
C ASP A 62 -0.30 -6.05 -11.64
N CYS A 63 -1.01 -5.04 -11.13
CA CYS A 63 -2.10 -5.19 -10.17
C CYS A 63 -3.45 -5.20 -10.90
N ASP A 64 -4.33 -6.13 -10.52
CA ASP A 64 -5.69 -6.24 -11.03
C ASP A 64 -6.63 -5.21 -10.37
N TRP A 65 -6.37 -4.91 -9.09
CA TRP A 65 -7.13 -3.98 -8.28
C TRP A 65 -6.22 -3.05 -7.50
N ILE A 66 -6.71 -1.84 -7.24
CA ILE A 66 -6.04 -0.84 -6.42
C ILE A 66 -7.03 -0.40 -5.34
N ILE A 67 -6.62 -0.52 -4.08
CA ILE A 67 -7.35 -0.03 -2.92
C ILE A 67 -6.59 1.19 -2.40
N ASN A 68 -7.24 2.35 -2.43
CA ASN A 68 -6.69 3.56 -1.85
C ASN A 68 -7.11 3.67 -0.38
N ALA A 69 -6.20 3.40 0.55
CA ALA A 69 -6.37 3.61 1.99
C ALA A 69 -5.45 4.71 2.52
N ILE A 70 -5.04 5.67 1.67
CA ILE A 70 -4.26 6.82 2.07
C ILE A 70 -5.14 7.74 2.91
N GLY A 71 -4.73 7.97 4.16
CA GLY A 71 -5.34 8.94 5.05
C GLY A 71 -4.28 9.81 5.71
N SER A 72 -4.63 11.07 5.97
CA SER A 72 -3.85 11.98 6.81
C SER A 72 -4.66 12.31 8.05
N ILE A 73 -4.07 12.12 9.23
CA ILE A 73 -4.62 12.70 10.46
C ILE A 73 -4.12 14.14 10.51
N PRO A 74 -5.01 15.15 10.51
CA PRO A 74 -4.60 16.53 10.71
C PRO A 74 -3.89 16.63 12.06
N GLN A 75 -2.61 17.01 12.06
CA GLN A 75 -1.90 17.29 13.29
C GLN A 75 -2.36 18.67 13.77
N GLY A 76 -3.33 18.70 14.70
CA GLY A 76 -3.72 19.86 15.50
C GLY A 76 -3.95 21.17 14.75
N GLN A 77 -5.20 21.46 14.40
CA GLN A 77 -5.72 22.83 14.48
C GLN A 77 -6.04 23.17 15.94
#